data_AF-A0A416XUG2-F1
#
_entry.id   AF-A0A416XUG2-F1
#
_cell.length_a   1.000
_cell.length_b   1.000
_cell.length_c   1.000
_cell.angle_alpha   90.00
_cell.angle_beta   90.00
_cell.angle_gamma   90.00
#
_symmetry.space_group_name_H-M   'P 1'
#
loop_
_entity.id
_entity.type
_entity.pdbx_description
1 polymer ?
#
loop_
_entity_poly.entity_id
_entity_poly.type
_entity_poly.pdbx_seq_one_letter_code
_entity_poly.pdbx_strand_id
1 'polypeptide(L)'
;TRDLRFEPYDRLIVTGHRVDPKNYALVYSAELTPGTSLEDIYARFNIDHPKDFKGHSLSVSDVVVLHQNGQDTAHYVDSFGYKEVPEFFKEQEKALIPDDLETGETIKTPRGTFYVTAMSREQMEAAGYGLHHQSDDGKYLIMGNGTRAFAVPVQLENYLKAAEQTTEQNYNMIDGQINNTPTVAELEAKVKAGETISLVDLAEAVKADKERGKAAKTEKKPSIRAQLKADKEKTAQKKATKSKNHELEV
;
A
#
# COMPACT_ATOMS: atom_id res chain seq x y z
N THR A 1 -12.37 27.19 12.11
CA THR A 1 -13.81 26.91 12.39
C THR A 1 -13.97 26.57 13.86
N ARG A 2 -14.94 27.16 14.57
CA ARG A 2 -15.21 26.83 16.00
C ARG A 2 -15.82 25.44 16.18
N ASP A 3 -16.28 24.81 15.09
CA ASP A 3 -17.04 23.54 15.08
C ASP A 3 -16.22 22.26 15.19
N LEU A 4 -14.88 22.32 15.26
CA LEU A 4 -14.01 21.13 15.32
C LEU A 4 -13.19 21.02 16.61
N ARG A 5 -13.38 21.95 17.55
CA ARG A 5 -12.67 21.89 18.85
C ARG A 5 -13.30 20.82 19.72
N PHE A 6 -12.47 20.10 20.48
CA PHE A 6 -12.91 19.02 21.39
C PHE A 6 -13.56 17.82 20.68
N GLU A 7 -13.26 17.62 19.40
CA GLU A 7 -13.73 16.46 18.64
C GLU A 7 -12.81 15.26 18.85
N PRO A 8 -13.33 14.02 18.96
CA PRO A 8 -12.49 12.83 18.95
C PRO A 8 -11.87 12.62 17.56
N TYR A 9 -10.74 11.92 17.52
CA TYR A 9 -9.96 11.76 16.29
C TYR A 9 -10.79 11.15 15.14
N ASP A 10 -11.57 10.10 15.43
CA ASP A 10 -12.37 9.42 14.42
C ASP A 10 -13.42 10.35 13.77
N ARG A 11 -13.99 11.28 14.52
CA ARG A 11 -14.96 12.24 13.98
C ARG A 11 -14.29 13.24 13.05
N LEU A 12 -13.05 13.66 13.32
CA LEU A 12 -12.26 14.47 12.39
C LEU A 12 -12.05 13.73 11.07
N ILE A 13 -11.64 12.46 11.13
CA ILE A 13 -11.37 11.66 9.92
C ILE A 13 -12.63 11.44 9.09
N VAL A 14 -13.75 11.06 9.73
CA VAL A 14 -15.04 10.81 9.04
C VAL A 14 -15.56 12.06 8.33
N THR A 15 -15.31 13.24 8.89
CA THR A 15 -15.72 14.52 8.30
C THR A 15 -14.74 15.05 7.25
N GLY A 16 -13.71 14.27 6.90
CA GLY A 16 -12.69 14.62 5.90
C GLY A 16 -11.63 15.59 6.41
N HIS A 17 -11.54 15.77 7.73
CA HIS A 17 -10.52 16.57 8.38
C HIS A 17 -9.36 15.70 8.88
N ARG A 18 -8.23 16.35 9.16
CA ARG A 18 -7.02 15.73 9.74
C ARG A 18 -6.42 16.65 10.78
N VAL A 19 -5.54 16.11 11.60
CA VAL A 19 -4.79 16.88 12.59
C VAL A 19 -3.72 17.70 11.87
N ASP A 20 -4.05 18.93 11.54
CA ASP A 20 -3.22 19.85 10.76
C ASP A 20 -2.53 20.87 11.70
N PRO A 21 -1.19 20.95 11.72
CA PRO A 21 -0.42 21.89 12.54
C PRO A 21 -0.83 23.35 12.42
N LYS A 22 -1.30 23.80 11.25
CA LYS A 22 -1.73 25.18 11.02
C LYS A 22 -2.96 25.55 11.85
N ASN A 23 -3.71 24.57 12.32
CA ASN A 23 -4.86 24.76 13.20
C ASN A 23 -4.48 24.82 14.69
N TYR A 24 -3.19 24.63 15.01
CA TYR A 24 -2.67 24.59 16.38
C TYR A 24 -1.74 25.75 16.66
N ALA A 25 -1.69 26.14 17.94
CA ALA A 25 -0.71 27.09 18.44
C ALA A 25 0.17 26.38 19.49
N LEU A 26 1.48 26.59 19.41
CA LEU A 26 2.39 26.11 20.45
C LEU A 26 2.19 26.94 21.72
N VAL A 27 1.60 26.33 22.75
CA VAL A 27 1.28 27.01 24.03
C VAL A 27 2.36 26.80 25.08
N TYR A 28 3.03 25.65 25.07
CA TYR A 28 4.01 25.28 26.08
C TYR A 28 5.08 24.37 25.49
N SER A 29 6.33 24.57 25.90
CA SER A 29 7.47 23.73 25.55
C SER A 29 8.42 23.67 26.75
N ALA A 30 8.91 22.47 27.06
CA ALA A 30 9.88 22.24 28.13
C ALA A 30 10.68 20.97 27.84
N GLU A 31 11.80 20.81 28.54
CA GLU A 31 12.57 19.57 28.49
C GLU A 31 11.74 18.40 29.04
N LEU A 32 11.79 17.27 28.32
CA LEU A 32 11.13 16.05 28.72
C LEU A 32 12.04 15.27 29.68
N THR A 33 11.60 15.12 30.93
CA THR A 33 12.32 14.30 31.91
C THR A 33 12.35 12.84 31.44
N PRO A 34 13.52 12.17 31.49
CA PRO A 34 13.61 10.76 31.12
C PRO A 34 12.61 9.89 31.91
N GLY A 35 11.86 9.05 31.19
CA GLY A 35 10.87 8.15 31.79
C GLY A 35 9.49 8.77 32.04
N THR A 36 9.27 10.05 31.71
CA THR A 36 7.93 10.65 31.73
C THR A 36 7.04 10.03 30.65
N SER A 37 5.87 9.54 31.06
CA SER A 37 4.82 9.00 30.19
C SER A 37 3.84 10.09 29.72
N LEU A 38 3.01 9.76 28.73
CA LEU A 38 1.91 10.63 28.29
C LEU A 38 0.86 10.82 29.40
N GLU A 39 0.67 9.81 30.25
CA GLU A 39 -0.20 9.88 31.43
C GLU A 39 0.34 10.85 32.48
N ASP A 40 1.65 10.87 32.72
CA ASP A 40 2.28 11.83 33.63
C ASP A 40 2.12 13.27 33.12
N ILE A 41 2.26 13.46 31.80
CA ILE A 41 1.99 14.75 31.15
C ILE A 41 0.52 15.13 31.34
N TYR A 42 -0.41 14.21 31.12
CA TYR A 42 -1.84 14.44 31.33
C TYR A 42 -2.12 14.93 32.76
N ALA A 43 -1.57 14.24 33.77
CA ALA A 43 -1.74 14.62 35.17
C ALA A 43 -1.13 16.00 35.47
N ARG A 44 0.07 16.28 34.97
CA ARG A 44 0.75 17.56 35.16
C ARG A 44 -0.03 18.75 34.58
N PHE A 45 -0.63 18.59 33.40
CA PHE A 45 -1.39 19.67 32.75
C PHE A 45 -2.89 19.70 33.11
N ASN A 46 -3.32 18.89 34.09
CA ASN A 46 -4.70 18.92 34.62
C ASN A 46 -4.78 19.13 36.14
N ILE A 47 -3.77 18.69 36.89
CA ILE A 47 -3.74 18.73 38.37
C ILE A 47 -2.65 19.69 38.84
N ASP A 48 -1.40 19.45 38.40
CA ASP A 48 -0.20 20.13 38.91
C ASP A 48 0.45 21.03 37.85
N HIS A 49 -0.31 22.04 37.41
CA HIS A 49 0.12 22.90 36.30
C HIS A 49 1.48 23.57 36.56
N PRO A 50 2.39 23.60 35.56
CA PRO A 50 3.61 24.39 35.63
C PRO A 50 3.29 25.86 35.92
N LYS A 51 4.11 26.55 36.72
CA LYS A 51 3.85 27.94 37.15
C LYS A 51 3.77 28.94 35.99
N ASP A 52 4.54 28.65 34.94
CA ASP A 52 4.65 29.38 33.70
C ASP A 52 3.63 28.93 32.63
N PHE A 53 2.87 27.86 32.88
CA PHE A 53 1.80 27.45 31.98
C PHE A 53 0.64 28.45 32.00
N LYS A 54 0.29 28.97 30.82
CA LYS A 54 -0.83 29.91 30.61
C LYS A 54 -1.90 29.38 29.65
N GLY A 55 -1.79 28.10 29.29
CA GLY A 55 -2.80 27.40 28.48
C GLY A 55 -4.02 26.99 29.27
N HIS A 56 -4.96 26.36 28.58
CA HIS A 56 -6.03 25.62 29.24
C HIS A 56 -5.56 24.23 29.64
N SER A 57 -6.31 23.57 30.52
CA SER A 57 -6.10 22.17 30.87
C SER A 57 -6.08 21.26 29.63
N LEU A 58 -5.23 20.24 29.65
CA LEU A 58 -5.05 19.33 28.52
C LEU A 58 -6.32 18.50 28.30
N SER A 59 -6.85 18.54 27.08
CA SER A 59 -8.20 18.07 26.75
C SER A 59 -8.27 17.45 25.35
N VAL A 60 -9.40 16.81 25.05
CA VAL A 60 -9.67 16.25 23.71
C VAL A 60 -9.38 17.30 22.65
N SER A 61 -8.74 16.88 21.56
CA SER A 61 -8.30 17.72 20.46
C SER A 61 -6.97 18.44 20.62
N ASP A 62 -6.37 18.43 21.80
CA ASP A 62 -5.00 18.89 21.98
C ASP A 62 -3.98 17.91 21.39
N VAL A 63 -2.78 18.41 21.09
CA VAL A 63 -1.67 17.60 20.57
C VAL A 63 -0.46 17.76 21.48
N VAL A 64 0.10 16.64 21.90
CA VAL A 64 1.36 16.56 22.65
C VAL A 64 2.44 16.06 21.71
N VAL A 65 3.50 16.84 21.54
CA VAL A 65 4.68 16.44 20.78
C VAL A 65 5.80 16.04 21.74
N LEU A 66 6.33 14.83 21.57
CA LEU A 66 7.46 14.32 22.34
C LEU A 66 8.69 14.20 21.45
N HIS A 67 9.79 14.80 21.90
CA HIS A 67 11.12 14.60 21.32
C HIS A 67 11.90 13.60 22.16
N GLN A 68 12.11 12.38 21.65
CA GLN A 68 12.82 11.31 22.35
C GLN A 68 13.73 10.55 21.39
N ASN A 69 14.94 10.20 21.83
CA ASN A 69 15.91 9.43 21.02
C ASN A 69 16.19 10.05 19.63
N GLY A 70 16.11 11.37 19.50
CA GLY A 70 16.29 12.08 18.22
C GLY A 70 15.09 12.00 17.26
N GLN A 71 13.94 11.53 17.72
CA GLN A 71 12.70 11.44 16.94
C GLN A 71 11.57 12.24 17.60
N ASP A 72 10.81 12.96 16.77
CA ASP A 72 9.57 13.62 17.18
C ASP A 72 8.37 12.70 16.93
N THR A 73 7.50 12.58 17.93
CA THR A 73 6.23 11.88 17.82
C THR A 73 5.10 12.80 18.29
N ALA A 74 3.99 12.82 17.55
CA ALA A 74 2.83 13.65 17.86
C ALA A 74 1.67 12.78 18.31
N HIS A 75 1.06 13.14 19.43
CA HIS A 75 0.02 12.40 20.11
C HIS A 75 -1.20 13.29 20.30
N TYR A 76 -2.27 12.98 19.58
CA TYR A 76 -3.57 13.62 19.72
C TYR A 76 -4.27 13.12 20.98
N VAL A 77 -4.76 14.03 21.82
CA VAL A 77 -5.56 13.71 23.00
C VAL A 77 -6.96 13.35 22.53
N ASP A 78 -7.35 12.10 22.70
CA ASP A 78 -8.67 11.60 22.31
C ASP A 78 -9.58 11.45 23.54
N SER A 79 -10.85 11.10 23.33
CA SER A 79 -11.82 10.82 24.40
C SER A 79 -11.33 9.77 25.40
N PHE A 80 -10.47 8.85 24.95
CA PHE A 80 -9.82 7.84 25.77
C PHE A 80 -8.36 7.71 25.35
N GLY A 81 -7.46 8.22 26.19
CA GLY A 81 -6.01 8.14 25.97
C GLY A 81 -5.55 9.01 24.81
N TYR A 82 -4.55 8.49 24.08
CA TYR A 82 -3.85 9.20 23.03
C TYR A 82 -3.85 8.43 21.72
N LYS A 83 -3.90 9.18 20.62
CA LYS A 83 -3.76 8.66 19.26
C LYS A 83 -2.50 9.23 18.63
N GLU A 84 -1.58 8.37 18.20
CA GLU A 84 -0.41 8.81 17.43
C GLU A 84 -0.85 9.34 16.05
N VAL A 85 -0.38 10.53 15.69
CA VAL A 85 -0.75 11.27 14.49
C VAL A 85 0.50 11.69 13.71
N PRO A 86 1.20 10.77 13.03
CA PRO A 86 2.42 11.07 12.29
C PRO A 86 2.18 12.04 11.12
N GLU A 87 0.95 12.19 10.65
CA GLU A 87 0.55 13.21 9.68
C GLU A 87 0.77 14.65 10.18
N PHE A 88 0.89 14.85 11.50
CA PHE A 88 1.14 16.16 12.08
C PHE A 88 2.49 16.75 11.64
N PHE A 89 3.46 15.93 11.25
CA PHE A 89 4.75 16.43 10.72
C PHE A 89 4.79 16.47 9.19
N LYS A 90 3.75 15.99 8.52
CA LYS A 90 3.70 16.02 7.06
C LYS A 90 3.25 17.41 6.64
N GLU A 91 4.04 18.07 5.80
CA GLU A 91 3.52 19.21 5.05
C GLU A 91 2.26 18.75 4.33
N GLN A 92 1.14 19.47 4.52
CA GLN A 92 -0.01 19.25 3.68
C GLN A 92 0.46 19.41 2.24
N GLU A 93 0.33 18.34 1.46
CA GLU A 93 0.06 18.51 0.04
C GLU A 93 -1.17 19.42 -0.02
N LYS A 94 -0.96 20.72 -0.30
CA LYS A 94 -2.04 21.62 -0.65
C LYS A 94 -2.89 20.86 -1.65
N ALA A 95 -4.20 20.79 -1.42
CA ALA A 95 -5.12 20.37 -2.48
C ALA A 95 -4.73 21.18 -3.72
N LEU A 96 -4.19 20.51 -4.73
CA LEU A 96 -3.69 21.19 -5.92
C LEU A 96 -4.92 21.77 -6.60
N ILE A 97 -5.12 23.07 -6.45
CA ILE A 97 -6.21 23.79 -7.09
C ILE A 97 -5.70 24.15 -8.49
N PRO A 98 -6.32 23.66 -9.58
CA PRO A 98 -5.80 23.91 -10.93
C PRO A 98 -5.70 25.39 -11.29
N ASP A 99 -6.60 26.20 -10.73
CA ASP A 99 -6.61 27.66 -10.78
C ASP A 99 -5.31 28.32 -10.32
N ASP A 100 -4.77 27.87 -9.18
CA ASP A 100 -3.55 28.42 -8.60
C ASP A 100 -2.30 28.04 -9.42
N LEU A 101 -2.46 27.08 -10.34
CA LEU A 101 -1.42 26.49 -11.18
C LEU A 101 -1.68 26.70 -12.67
N GLU A 102 -2.57 27.64 -13.03
CA GLU A 102 -2.73 28.11 -14.40
C GLU A 102 -1.41 28.73 -14.89
N THR A 103 -0.95 28.34 -16.09
CA THR A 103 0.29 28.89 -16.68
C THR A 103 0.08 30.24 -17.35
N GLY A 104 -1.17 30.68 -17.46
CA GLY A 104 -1.58 31.84 -18.26
C GLY A 104 -1.68 31.56 -19.76
N GLU A 105 -1.28 30.37 -20.21
CA GLU A 105 -1.44 29.96 -21.61
C GLU A 105 -2.85 29.44 -21.88
N THR A 106 -3.29 29.53 -23.13
CA THR A 106 -4.58 28.99 -23.57
C THR A 106 -4.43 28.19 -24.84
N ILE A 107 -5.22 27.12 -24.96
CA ILE A 107 -5.31 26.32 -26.18
C ILE A 107 -6.72 26.40 -26.74
N LYS A 108 -6.84 26.35 -28.06
CA LYS A 108 -8.12 26.34 -28.77
C LYS A 108 -8.37 24.95 -29.34
N THR A 109 -9.53 24.39 -29.03
CA THR A 109 -10.07 23.19 -29.69
C THR A 109 -11.38 23.54 -30.38
N PRO A 110 -11.92 22.66 -31.26
CA PRO A 110 -13.25 22.83 -31.84
C PRO A 110 -14.36 22.95 -30.79
N ARG A 111 -14.11 22.55 -29.53
CA ARG A 111 -15.07 22.57 -28.42
C ARG A 111 -14.93 23.80 -27.52
N GLY A 112 -13.92 24.65 -27.71
CA GLY A 112 -13.73 25.86 -26.90
C GLY A 112 -12.27 26.29 -26.74
N THR A 113 -12.07 27.33 -25.94
CA THR A 113 -10.73 27.77 -25.50
C THR A 113 -10.56 27.35 -24.04
N PHE A 114 -9.44 26.71 -23.72
CA PHE A 114 -9.14 26.17 -22.39
C PHE A 114 -7.82 26.73 -21.86
N TYR A 115 -7.78 27.06 -20.58
CA TYR A 115 -6.55 27.49 -19.89
C TYR A 115 -5.67 26.28 -19.59
N VAL A 116 -4.36 26.45 -19.79
CA VAL A 116 -3.37 25.42 -19.50
C VAL A 116 -3.00 25.45 -18.02
N THR A 117 -2.96 24.28 -17.39
CA THR A 117 -2.47 24.11 -16.02
C THR A 117 -1.15 23.35 -16.02
N ALA A 118 -0.28 23.67 -15.06
CA ALA A 118 0.97 22.96 -14.85
C ALA A 118 0.78 21.60 -14.15
N MET A 119 -0.43 21.28 -13.71
CA MET A 119 -0.74 20.00 -13.05
C MET A 119 -0.63 18.81 -14.00
N SER A 120 -0.22 17.66 -13.46
CA SER A 120 -0.27 16.38 -14.19
C SER A 120 -1.70 15.86 -14.32
N ARG A 121 -1.91 14.88 -15.19
CA ARG A 121 -3.21 14.21 -15.34
C ARG A 121 -3.68 13.61 -14.01
N GLU A 122 -2.80 12.89 -13.32
CA GLU A 122 -3.11 12.21 -12.06
C GLU A 122 -3.45 13.22 -10.96
N GLN A 123 -2.76 14.36 -10.93
CA GLN A 123 -3.06 15.46 -10.02
C GLN A 123 -4.43 16.08 -10.31
N MET A 124 -4.80 16.21 -11.59
CA MET A 124 -6.13 16.69 -12.00
C MET A 124 -7.24 15.70 -11.66
N GLU A 125 -7.01 14.39 -11.88
CA GLU A 125 -7.95 13.32 -11.46
C GLU A 125 -8.14 13.32 -9.94
N ALA A 126 -7.06 13.47 -9.17
CA ALA A 126 -7.11 13.59 -7.71
C ALA A 126 -7.85 14.86 -7.25
N ALA A 127 -7.79 15.94 -8.02
CA ALA A 127 -8.56 17.17 -7.79
C ALA A 127 -10.03 17.08 -8.29
N GLY A 128 -10.47 15.90 -8.78
CA GLY A 128 -11.84 15.67 -9.23
C GLY A 128 -12.15 16.12 -10.65
N TYR A 129 -11.12 16.39 -11.47
CA TYR A 129 -11.26 16.69 -12.89
C TYR A 129 -11.08 15.41 -13.70
N GLY A 130 -12.12 15.01 -14.43
CA GLY A 130 -12.09 13.84 -15.32
C GLY A 130 -11.67 14.20 -16.75
N LEU A 131 -11.12 13.24 -17.49
CA LEU A 131 -10.79 13.42 -18.90
C LEU A 131 -12.07 13.61 -19.75
N HIS A 132 -12.16 14.71 -20.50
CA HIS A 132 -13.26 14.97 -21.44
C HIS A 132 -12.90 14.62 -22.88
N HIS A 133 -11.77 15.13 -23.38
CA HIS A 133 -11.26 14.88 -24.73
C HIS A 133 -9.79 15.30 -24.84
N GLN A 134 -9.15 14.99 -25.96
CA GLN A 134 -7.80 15.42 -26.30
C GLN A 134 -7.85 16.58 -27.32
N SER A 135 -6.84 17.45 -27.33
CA SER A 135 -6.66 18.44 -28.38
C SER A 135 -6.35 17.79 -29.74
N ASP A 136 -6.64 18.48 -30.83
CA ASP A 136 -6.47 17.96 -32.19
C ASP A 136 -5.00 17.62 -32.53
N ASP A 137 -4.04 18.32 -31.90
CA ASP A 137 -2.61 18.08 -32.05
C ASP A 137 -2.08 16.97 -31.12
N GLY A 138 -2.95 16.38 -30.29
CA GLY A 138 -2.60 15.31 -29.35
C GLY A 138 -1.78 15.75 -28.14
N LYS A 139 -1.39 17.03 -28.05
CA LYS A 139 -0.44 17.50 -27.03
C LYS A 139 -1.09 17.78 -25.67
N TYR A 140 -2.41 17.98 -25.63
CA TYR A 140 -3.13 18.36 -24.42
C TYR A 140 -4.34 17.47 -24.16
N LEU A 141 -4.54 17.12 -22.89
CA LEU A 141 -5.76 16.50 -22.38
C LEU A 141 -6.64 17.59 -21.78
N ILE A 142 -7.90 17.64 -22.20
CA ILE A 142 -8.89 18.55 -21.63
C ILE A 142 -9.58 17.83 -20.49
N MET A 143 -9.35 18.29 -19.27
CA MET A 143 -9.85 17.70 -18.04
C MET A 143 -10.84 18.64 -17.37
N GLY A 144 -12.02 18.14 -16.99
CA GLY A 144 -13.15 18.93 -16.50
C GLY A 144 -13.87 18.29 -15.32
N ASN A 145 -14.47 19.12 -14.47
CA ASN A 145 -15.26 18.69 -13.30
C ASN A 145 -16.76 19.06 -13.42
N GLY A 146 -17.23 19.36 -14.63
CA GLY A 146 -18.60 19.81 -14.91
C GLY A 146 -18.82 21.33 -14.79
N THR A 147 -17.99 22.04 -14.04
CA THR A 147 -18.07 23.52 -13.92
C THR A 147 -16.90 24.23 -14.59
N ARG A 148 -15.72 23.64 -14.53
CA ARG A 148 -14.49 24.14 -15.16
C ARG A 148 -13.78 23.04 -15.91
N ALA A 149 -12.96 23.46 -16.87
CA ALA A 149 -12.09 22.58 -17.62
C ALA A 149 -10.76 23.26 -17.92
N PHE A 150 -9.69 22.47 -17.87
CA PHE A 150 -8.31 22.88 -18.09
C PHE A 150 -7.64 21.97 -19.12
N ALA A 151 -6.64 22.52 -19.80
CA ALA A 151 -5.74 21.77 -20.66
C ALA A 151 -4.50 21.34 -19.88
N VAL A 152 -4.21 20.04 -19.93
CA VAL A 152 -3.08 19.40 -19.26
C VAL A 152 -2.14 18.86 -20.31
N PRO A 153 -0.84 19.21 -20.31
CA PRO A 153 0.09 18.67 -21.30
C PRO A 153 0.25 17.16 -21.13
N VAL A 154 0.24 16.42 -22.25
CA VAL A 154 0.55 15.00 -22.27
C VAL A 154 2.05 14.82 -22.02
N GLN A 155 2.43 14.49 -20.79
CA GLN A 155 3.83 14.15 -20.47
C GLN A 155 4.20 12.82 -21.13
N LEU A 156 5.32 12.82 -21.87
CA LEU A 156 5.80 11.65 -22.63
C LEU A 156 6.37 10.56 -21.71
N GLU A 157 6.74 10.91 -20.47
CA GLU A 157 7.37 10.06 -19.47
C GLU A 157 6.57 8.78 -19.12
N ASN A 158 5.25 8.75 -19.35
CA ASN A 158 4.45 7.53 -19.14
C ASN A 158 4.76 6.43 -20.18
N TYR A 159 5.22 6.77 -21.38
CA TYR A 159 5.69 5.76 -22.35
C TYR A 159 7.06 5.18 -21.93
N LEU A 160 7.91 5.99 -21.30
CA LEU A 160 9.23 5.56 -20.81
C LEU A 160 9.11 4.62 -19.61
N LYS A 161 8.17 4.87 -18.68
CA LYS A 161 7.91 3.94 -17.56
C LYS A 161 7.52 2.54 -18.03
N ALA A 162 6.70 2.42 -19.07
CA ALA A 162 6.33 1.12 -19.62
C ALA A 162 7.53 0.42 -20.28
N ALA A 163 8.35 1.17 -21.03
CA ALA A 163 9.58 0.64 -21.63
C ALA A 163 10.62 0.20 -20.59
N GLU A 164 10.81 0.98 -19.52
CA GLU A 164 11.69 0.66 -18.39
C GLU A 164 11.16 -0.54 -17.59
N GLN A 165 9.87 -0.58 -17.28
CA GLN A 165 9.27 -1.72 -16.59
C GLN A 165 9.35 -3.00 -17.43
N THR A 166 9.23 -2.92 -18.77
CA THR A 166 9.46 -4.09 -19.65
C THR A 166 10.92 -4.53 -19.72
N THR A 167 11.89 -3.62 -19.54
CA THR A 167 13.31 -3.97 -19.48
C THR A 167 13.70 -4.57 -18.12
N GLU A 168 13.09 -4.11 -17.03
CA GLU A 168 13.28 -4.70 -15.69
C GLU A 168 12.56 -6.05 -15.53
N GLN A 169 11.38 -6.24 -16.14
CA GLN A 169 10.74 -7.57 -16.22
C GLN A 169 11.63 -8.59 -16.93
N ASN A 170 12.50 -8.15 -17.85
CA ASN A 170 13.37 -9.03 -18.62
C ASN A 170 14.59 -9.52 -17.83
N TYR A 171 14.97 -8.90 -16.70
CA TYR A 171 16.05 -9.43 -15.85
C TYR A 171 15.72 -10.82 -15.29
N ASN A 172 14.43 -11.11 -15.06
CA ASN A 172 13.95 -12.43 -14.65
C ASN A 172 13.82 -13.43 -15.82
N MET A 173 13.91 -12.96 -17.07
CA MET A 173 13.92 -13.81 -18.27
C MET A 173 15.33 -14.12 -18.77
N ILE A 174 16.34 -13.35 -18.39
CA ILE A 174 17.74 -13.65 -18.72
C ILE A 174 18.32 -14.74 -17.80
N ASP A 175 17.85 -14.87 -16.55
CA ASP A 175 18.26 -15.97 -15.65
C ASP A 175 17.47 -17.29 -15.85
N GLY A 176 16.59 -17.33 -16.87
CA GLY A 176 15.84 -18.54 -17.24
C GLY A 176 16.54 -19.44 -18.27
N GLN A 177 17.65 -18.99 -18.87
CA GLN A 177 18.37 -19.68 -19.95
C GLN A 177 19.67 -20.36 -19.52
N ILE A 178 19.86 -20.66 -18.22
CA ILE A 178 21.02 -21.44 -17.74
C ILE A 178 20.65 -22.85 -17.27
N ASN A 179 19.39 -23.27 -17.41
CA ASN A 179 18.94 -24.62 -17.05
C ASN A 179 18.36 -25.42 -18.23
N ASN A 180 18.96 -25.31 -19.42
CA ASN A 180 18.67 -26.21 -20.54
C ASN A 180 19.60 -27.44 -20.55
N THR A 181 19.92 -28.00 -19.38
CA THR A 181 20.56 -29.33 -19.31
C THR A 181 19.50 -30.39 -19.65
N PRO A 182 19.68 -31.18 -20.72
CA PRO A 182 18.72 -32.21 -21.10
C PRO A 182 18.56 -33.22 -19.96
N THR A 183 17.33 -33.64 -19.69
CA THR A 183 17.06 -34.62 -18.64
C THR A 183 17.46 -36.02 -19.06
N VAL A 184 17.69 -36.93 -18.09
CA VAL A 184 18.08 -38.31 -18.38
C VAL A 184 17.03 -39.01 -19.26
N ALA A 185 15.75 -38.73 -19.03
CA ALA A 185 14.65 -39.27 -19.84
C ALA A 185 14.69 -38.80 -21.31
N GLU A 186 15.07 -37.55 -21.56
CA GLU A 186 15.22 -37.01 -22.90
C GLU A 186 16.44 -37.59 -23.62
N LEU A 187 17.54 -37.83 -22.88
CA LEU A 187 18.73 -38.50 -23.42
C LEU A 187 18.45 -39.99 -23.74
N GLU A 188 17.70 -40.69 -22.89
CA GLU A 188 17.27 -42.07 -23.15
C GLU A 188 16.35 -42.17 -24.39
N ALA A 189 15.46 -41.21 -24.57
CA ALA A 189 14.60 -41.14 -25.75
C ALA A 189 15.42 -40.94 -27.03
N LYS A 190 16.47 -40.10 -27.00
CA LYS A 190 17.39 -39.90 -28.13
C LYS A 190 18.19 -41.15 -28.48
N VAL A 191 18.70 -41.86 -27.47
CA VAL A 191 19.37 -43.17 -27.69
C VAL A 191 18.41 -44.18 -28.31
N LYS A 192 17.16 -44.21 -27.84
CA LYS A 192 16.13 -45.11 -28.37
C LYS A 192 15.70 -44.73 -29.80
N ALA A 193 15.81 -43.45 -30.17
CA ALA A 193 15.65 -42.97 -31.53
C ALA A 193 16.87 -43.24 -32.42
N GLY A 194 17.93 -43.86 -31.89
CA GLY A 194 19.16 -44.22 -32.62
C GLY A 194 20.18 -43.09 -32.72
N GLU A 195 19.99 -41.98 -31.98
CA GLU A 195 20.93 -40.86 -31.95
C GLU A 195 22.04 -41.12 -30.93
N THR A 196 23.27 -40.69 -31.25
CA THR A 196 24.41 -40.83 -30.35
C THR A 196 24.40 -39.72 -29.30
N ILE A 197 24.43 -40.08 -28.02
CA ILE A 197 24.60 -39.12 -26.91
C ILE A 197 26.04 -39.14 -26.39
N SER A 198 26.50 -38.01 -25.84
CA SER A 198 27.81 -37.93 -25.18
C SER A 198 27.75 -38.49 -23.75
N LEU A 199 28.79 -39.21 -23.34
CA LEU A 199 28.93 -39.70 -21.96
C LEU A 199 29.04 -38.55 -20.94
N VAL A 200 29.53 -37.38 -21.39
CA VAL A 200 29.63 -36.18 -20.56
C VAL A 200 28.22 -35.63 -20.27
N ASP A 201 27.37 -35.55 -21.28
CA ASP A 201 26.00 -35.04 -21.15
C ASP A 201 25.13 -35.93 -20.24
N LEU A 202 25.31 -37.25 -20.33
CA LEU A 202 24.64 -38.20 -19.43
C LEU A 202 25.09 -38.01 -17.98
N ALA A 203 26.39 -37.80 -17.74
CA ALA A 203 26.91 -37.58 -16.39
C ALA A 203 26.42 -36.27 -15.78
N GLU A 204 26.32 -35.20 -16.58
CA GLU A 204 25.78 -33.91 -16.16
C GLU A 204 24.28 -33.99 -15.87
N ALA A 205 23.50 -34.67 -16.71
CA ALA A 205 22.07 -34.90 -16.48
C ALA A 205 21.80 -35.70 -15.19
N VAL A 206 22.57 -36.76 -14.94
CA VAL A 206 22.47 -37.57 -13.70
C VAL A 206 22.83 -36.75 -12.46
N LYS A 207 23.83 -35.87 -12.58
CA LYS A 207 24.25 -34.97 -11.47
C LYS A 207 23.17 -33.91 -11.20
N ALA A 208 22.57 -33.36 -12.24
CA ALA A 208 21.47 -32.39 -12.12
C ALA A 208 20.20 -33.01 -11.52
N ASP A 209 19.81 -34.22 -11.92
CA ASP A 209 18.66 -34.93 -11.30
C ASP A 209 18.91 -35.25 -9.82
N LYS A 210 20.15 -35.55 -9.44
CA LYS A 210 20.54 -35.76 -8.04
C LYS A 210 20.44 -34.48 -7.19
N GLU A 211 20.72 -33.31 -7.78
CA GLU A 211 20.59 -32.00 -7.13
C GLU A 211 19.11 -31.57 -7.04
N ARG A 212 18.29 -31.82 -8.08
CA ARG A 212 16.81 -31.63 -8.03
C ARG A 212 16.16 -32.52 -6.97
N GLY A 213 16.66 -33.74 -6.77
CA GLY A 213 16.24 -34.66 -5.71
C GLY A 213 16.58 -34.20 -4.28
N LYS A 214 17.53 -33.28 -4.11
CA LYS A 214 17.82 -32.64 -2.81
C LYS A 214 16.90 -31.46 -2.53
N ALA A 215 16.55 -30.65 -3.55
CA ALA A 215 15.60 -29.55 -3.40
C ALA A 215 14.18 -30.03 -3.03
N ALA A 216 13.78 -31.23 -3.47
CA ALA A 216 12.49 -31.84 -3.10
C ALA A 216 12.42 -32.39 -1.65
N LYS A 217 13.49 -32.34 -0.85
CA LYS A 217 13.48 -32.77 0.57
C LYS A 217 13.25 -31.63 1.57
N THR A 218 13.08 -30.39 1.12
CA THR A 218 12.73 -29.24 1.97
C THR A 218 11.33 -28.67 1.72
N GLU A 219 10.44 -29.43 1.09
CA GLU A 219 9.01 -29.15 1.10
C GLU A 219 8.24 -30.36 1.68
N LYS A 220 7.69 -30.15 2.88
CA LYS A 220 6.96 -31.15 3.67
C LYS A 220 5.73 -31.65 2.91
N LYS A 221 5.80 -32.87 2.37
CA LYS A 221 4.60 -33.68 2.08
C LYS A 221 4.10 -34.32 3.39
N PRO A 222 2.79 -34.25 3.71
CA PRO A 222 2.25 -34.84 4.94
C PRO A 222 2.38 -36.37 4.91
N SER A 223 2.77 -36.95 6.05
CA SER A 223 2.97 -38.40 6.24
C SER A 223 1.67 -39.19 6.07
N ILE A 224 1.74 -40.40 5.49
CA ILE A 224 0.63 -41.34 5.25
C ILE A 224 -0.20 -41.61 6.53
N ARG A 225 0.41 -41.53 7.72
CA ARG A 225 -0.33 -41.65 9.00
C ARG A 225 -1.36 -40.53 9.22
N ALA A 226 -1.10 -39.32 8.73
CA ALA A 226 -2.04 -38.21 8.83
C ALA A 226 -3.23 -38.40 7.87
N GLN A 227 -2.98 -38.91 6.66
CA GLN A 227 -4.03 -39.25 5.69
C GLN A 227 -4.91 -40.40 6.20
N LEU A 228 -4.32 -41.47 6.76
CA LEU A 228 -5.10 -42.59 7.32
C LEU A 228 -5.98 -42.17 8.52
N LYS A 229 -5.58 -41.15 9.28
CA LYS A 229 -6.37 -40.64 10.42
C LYS A 229 -7.56 -39.81 9.94
N ALA A 230 -7.36 -38.95 8.94
CA ALA A 230 -8.42 -38.15 8.33
C ALA A 230 -9.48 -39.02 7.61
N ASP A 231 -9.08 -40.11 6.96
CA ASP A 231 -10.01 -41.02 6.30
C ASP A 231 -10.81 -41.88 7.28
N LYS A 232 -10.22 -42.28 8.42
CA LYS A 232 -10.97 -42.96 9.50
C LYS A 232 -12.03 -42.06 10.13
N GLU A 233 -11.75 -40.77 10.31
CA GLU A 233 -12.69 -39.81 10.89
C GLU A 233 -13.84 -39.46 9.93
N LYS A 234 -13.56 -39.34 8.63
CA LYS A 234 -14.58 -39.16 7.59
C LYS A 234 -15.48 -40.39 7.39
N THR A 235 -14.94 -41.59 7.59
CA THR A 235 -15.72 -42.84 7.48
C THR A 235 -16.61 -43.07 8.71
N ALA A 236 -16.17 -42.62 9.90
CA ALA A 236 -16.97 -42.67 11.13
C ALA A 236 -18.18 -41.71 11.09
N GLN A 237 -18.01 -40.49 10.56
CA GLN A 237 -19.11 -39.52 10.44
C GLN A 237 -20.16 -39.93 9.37
N LYS A 238 -19.72 -40.55 8.26
CA LYS A 238 -20.66 -41.09 7.25
C LYS A 238 -21.45 -42.32 7.73
N LYS A 239 -20.95 -43.07 8.73
CA LYS A 239 -21.67 -44.22 9.31
C LYS A 239 -22.67 -43.83 10.41
N ALA A 240 -22.47 -42.69 11.09
CA ALA A 240 -23.43 -42.17 12.08
C ALA A 240 -24.64 -41.45 11.46
N THR A 241 -24.55 -41.00 10.20
CA THR A 241 -25.62 -40.23 9.53
C THR A 241 -26.60 -41.13 8.75
N LYS A 242 -26.30 -42.43 8.57
CA LYS A 242 -27.15 -43.38 7.81
C LYS A 242 -28.10 -44.21 8.69
N SER A 243 -28.08 -44.03 10.01
CA SER A 243 -28.83 -44.86 10.99
C SER A 243 -30.05 -44.16 11.62
N LYS A 244 -30.46 -42.98 11.14
CA LYS A 244 -31.59 -42.22 11.73
C LYS A 244 -32.81 -41.99 10.83
N ASN A 245 -32.86 -42.56 9.62
CA ASN A 245 -33.99 -42.38 8.69
C ASN A 245 -34.54 -43.71 8.14
N HIS A 246 -34.81 -44.70 9.00
CA HIS A 246 -35.77 -45.76 8.64
C HIS A 246 -36.46 -46.32 9.89
N GLU A 247 -37.41 -45.54 10.42
CA GLU A 247 -38.52 -46.06 11.22
C GLU A 247 -39.74 -45.17 10.90
N LEU A 248 -40.52 -45.59 9.90
CA LEU A 248 -41.94 -45.24 9.66
C LEU A 248 -42.46 -46.08 8.48
N GLU A 249 -43.58 -46.77 8.76
CA GLU A 249 -44.51 -47.52 7.90
C GLU A 249 -44.34 -49.04 7.67
N VAL A 250 -45.21 -49.75 8.42
CA VAL A 250 -45.98 -50.99 8.19
C VAL A 250 -45.27 -52.34 8.28
#